data_AF-A0A5A9FID1-F1
#
_entry.id   AF-A0A5A9FID1-F1
#
_cell.length_a   1.000
_cell.length_b   1.000
_cell.length_c   1.000
_cell.angle_alpha   90.00
_cell.angle_beta   90.00
_cell.angle_gamma   90.00
#
_symmetry.space_group_name_H-M   'P 1'
#
loop_
_entity.id
_entity.type
_entity.pdbx_description
1 polymer ?
#
loop_
_entity_poly.entity_id
_entity_poly.type
_entity_poly.pdbx_seq_one_letter_code
_entity_poly.pdbx_strand_id
1 'polypeptide(L)'
;MFQSAARGMYLLAAVTLSLFALLFIGLSALTVVEGMVALDSHALTSAMLEGVGMIVLAIAVFEIAKYLYEEEIVRERELRRADEARRTLTKFLTTIIIAASLEGLVLVFEARTSEISAIVYPVMLLGVVTLLVVGLGAFQWLARKAESIYVDPAVSEADEAEDDKREEEDGIAKA
;
A
#
# COMPACT_ATOMS: atom_id res chain seq x y z
N MET A 1 -12.63 -29.72 2.13
CA MET A 1 -13.85 -29.01 2.58
C MET A 1 -13.51 -27.70 3.30
N PHE A 2 -12.69 -27.69 4.36
CA PHE A 2 -12.32 -26.46 5.08
C PHE A 2 -11.61 -25.40 4.20
N GLN A 3 -10.70 -25.82 3.32
CA GLN A 3 -10.01 -24.91 2.39
C GLN A 3 -10.96 -24.24 1.38
N SER A 4 -11.95 -24.97 0.87
CA SER A 4 -12.95 -24.43 -0.05
C SER A 4 -13.90 -23.45 0.66
N ALA A 5 -14.26 -23.74 1.91
CA ALA A 5 -15.06 -22.84 2.74
C ALA A 5 -14.31 -21.53 3.05
N ALA A 6 -13.02 -21.62 3.40
CA ALA A 6 -12.18 -20.45 3.63
C ALA A 6 -12.08 -19.57 2.37
N ARG A 7 -11.75 -20.14 1.21
CA ARG A 7 -11.74 -19.41 -0.07
C ARG A 7 -13.07 -18.72 -0.38
N GLY A 8 -14.19 -19.38 -0.08
CA GLY A 8 -15.53 -18.78 -0.21
C GLY A 8 -15.72 -17.54 0.66
N MET A 9 -15.25 -17.58 1.92
CA MET A 9 -15.31 -16.42 2.82
C MET A 9 -14.42 -15.26 2.35
N TYR A 10 -13.20 -15.54 1.90
CA TYR A 10 -12.29 -14.51 1.39
C TYR A 10 -12.81 -13.87 0.11
N LEU A 11 -13.42 -14.64 -0.79
CA LEU A 11 -14.10 -14.11 -1.97
C LEU A 11 -15.25 -13.18 -1.59
N LEU A 12 -16.11 -13.61 -0.66
CA LEU A 12 -17.21 -12.79 -0.17
C LEU A 12 -16.69 -11.47 0.42
N ALA A 13 -15.68 -11.54 1.27
CA ALA A 13 -15.05 -10.36 1.86
C ALA A 13 -14.48 -9.41 0.79
N ALA A 14 -13.73 -9.93 -0.18
CA ALA A 14 -13.16 -9.12 -1.27
C ALA A 14 -14.25 -8.43 -2.12
N VAL A 15 -15.34 -9.15 -2.43
CA VAL A 15 -16.48 -8.57 -3.17
C VAL A 15 -17.16 -7.48 -2.34
N THR A 16 -17.45 -7.74 -1.07
CA THR A 16 -18.08 -6.74 -0.17
C THR A 16 -17.21 -5.50 0.00
N LEU A 17 -15.91 -5.65 0.20
CA LEU A 17 -14.99 -4.51 0.30
C LEU A 17 -14.93 -3.72 -1.03
N SER A 18 -14.92 -4.40 -2.17
CA SER A 18 -14.98 -3.74 -3.48
C SER A 18 -16.28 -2.94 -3.65
N LEU A 19 -17.41 -3.46 -3.18
CA LEU A 19 -18.69 -2.73 -3.18
C LEU A 19 -18.64 -1.50 -2.26
N PHE A 20 -18.03 -1.60 -1.07
CA PHE A 20 -17.86 -0.44 -0.21
C PHE A 20 -16.98 0.65 -0.85
N ALA A 21 -15.89 0.27 -1.51
CA ALA A 21 -15.08 1.24 -2.25
C ALA A 21 -15.89 1.99 -3.32
N LEU A 22 -16.70 1.27 -4.10
CA LEU A 22 -17.60 1.89 -5.09
C LEU A 22 -18.64 2.81 -4.44
N LEU A 23 -19.20 2.41 -3.30
CA LEU A 23 -20.16 3.23 -2.55
C LEU A 23 -19.51 4.51 -2.02
N PHE A 24 -18.30 4.45 -1.47
CA PHE A 24 -17.58 5.64 -1.03
C PHE A 24 -17.29 6.60 -2.18
N ILE A 25 -16.91 6.10 -3.36
CA ILE A 25 -16.73 6.93 -4.56
C ILE A 25 -18.06 7.58 -4.96
N GLY A 26 -19.16 6.82 -4.95
CA GLY A 26 -20.50 7.33 -5.24
C GLY A 26 -20.95 8.41 -4.26
N LEU A 27 -20.78 8.18 -2.96
CA LEU A 27 -21.09 9.15 -1.91
C LEU A 27 -20.24 10.42 -2.04
N SER A 28 -18.94 10.28 -2.33
CA SER A 28 -18.06 11.42 -2.61
C SER A 28 -18.60 12.31 -3.74
N ALA A 29 -19.03 11.71 -4.85
CA ALA A 29 -19.62 12.46 -5.95
C ALA A 29 -20.92 13.17 -5.55
N LEU A 30 -21.79 12.51 -4.77
CA LEU A 30 -23.04 13.11 -4.30
C LEU A 30 -22.79 14.29 -3.36
N THR A 31 -21.89 14.14 -2.38
CA THR A 31 -21.53 15.20 -1.42
C THR A 31 -21.00 16.45 -2.14
N VAL A 32 -20.16 16.28 -3.15
CA VAL A 32 -19.64 17.41 -3.94
C VAL A 32 -20.76 18.10 -4.73
N VAL A 33 -21.68 17.34 -5.34
CA VAL A 33 -22.83 17.90 -6.05
C VAL A 33 -23.74 18.69 -5.09
N GLU A 34 -24.01 18.17 -3.89
CA GLU A 34 -24.77 18.89 -2.87
C GLU A 34 -24.09 20.22 -2.48
N GLY A 35 -22.77 20.20 -2.28
CA GLY A 35 -21.97 21.41 -2.04
C GLY A 35 -22.03 22.43 -3.19
N MET A 36 -22.06 21.97 -4.45
CA MET A 36 -22.22 22.84 -5.61
C MET A 36 -23.62 23.49 -5.66
N VAL A 37 -24.66 22.74 -5.34
CA VAL A 37 -26.06 23.22 -5.35
C VAL A 37 -26.30 24.24 -4.23
N ALA A 38 -25.55 24.16 -3.12
CA ALA A 38 -25.64 25.11 -2.02
C ALA A 38 -25.22 26.56 -2.42
N LEU A 39 -24.50 26.73 -3.54
CA LEU A 39 -23.99 28.02 -4.04
C LEU A 39 -23.17 28.82 -3.01
N ASP A 40 -22.62 28.13 -2.01
CA ASP A 40 -21.74 28.70 -1.00
C ASP A 40 -20.32 28.14 -1.17
N SER A 41 -19.35 29.04 -1.27
CA SER A 41 -17.94 28.67 -1.50
C SER A 41 -17.34 27.89 -0.32
N HIS A 42 -17.80 28.16 0.91
CA HIS A 42 -17.31 27.47 2.09
C HIS A 42 -17.87 26.05 2.16
N ALA A 43 -19.18 25.90 1.94
CA ALA A 43 -19.85 24.60 1.81
C ALA A 43 -19.24 23.74 0.70
N LEU A 44 -18.97 24.30 -0.49
CA LEU A 44 -18.32 23.59 -1.58
C LEU A 44 -16.91 23.14 -1.21
N THR A 45 -16.12 24.01 -0.57
CA THR A 45 -14.76 23.66 -0.14
C THR A 45 -14.77 22.51 0.87
N SER A 46 -15.67 22.55 1.86
CA SER A 46 -15.85 21.48 2.85
C SER A 46 -16.25 20.16 2.18
N ALA A 47 -17.24 20.20 1.30
CA ALA A 47 -17.73 19.02 0.56
C ALA A 47 -16.63 18.41 -0.33
N MET A 48 -15.77 19.24 -0.92
CA MET A 48 -14.62 18.76 -1.70
C MET A 48 -13.58 18.07 -0.83
N LEU A 49 -13.26 18.62 0.35
CA LEU A 49 -12.31 18.00 1.28
C LEU A 49 -12.83 16.66 1.80
N GLU A 50 -14.10 16.61 2.21
CA GLU A 50 -14.77 15.37 2.62
C GLU A 50 -14.82 14.35 1.47
N GLY A 51 -15.12 14.82 0.25
CA GLY A 51 -15.10 14.03 -0.97
C GLY A 51 -13.74 13.39 -1.25
N VAL A 52 -12.65 14.14 -1.09
CA VAL A 52 -11.29 13.60 -1.25
C VAL A 52 -10.99 12.55 -0.18
N GLY A 53 -11.38 12.78 1.08
CA GLY A 53 -11.24 11.79 2.15
C GLY A 53 -11.97 10.48 1.85
N MET A 54 -13.22 10.55 1.39
CA MET A 54 -13.97 9.36 0.95
C MET A 54 -13.30 8.61 -0.21
N ILE A 55 -12.68 9.32 -1.16
CA ILE A 55 -11.94 8.70 -2.26
C ILE A 55 -10.68 8.01 -1.75
N VAL A 56 -9.91 8.64 -0.86
CA VAL A 56 -8.71 8.05 -0.24
C VAL A 56 -9.08 6.77 0.51
N LEU A 57 -10.16 6.81 1.30
CA LEU A 57 -10.70 5.65 1.99
C LEU A 57 -11.14 4.55 1.01
N ALA A 58 -11.83 4.92 -0.07
CA ALA A 58 -12.26 3.97 -1.10
C ALA A 58 -11.08 3.22 -1.73
N ILE A 59 -10.01 3.95 -2.08
CA ILE A 59 -8.80 3.37 -2.67
C ILE A 59 -8.16 2.40 -1.67
N ALA A 60 -8.01 2.80 -0.40
CA ALA A 60 -7.43 1.94 0.63
C ALA A 60 -8.23 0.65 0.84
N VAL A 61 -9.56 0.75 0.90
CA VAL A 61 -10.47 -0.41 1.01
C VAL A 61 -10.36 -1.32 -0.22
N PHE A 62 -10.28 -0.73 -1.42
CA PHE A 62 -10.14 -1.49 -2.66
C PHE A 62 -8.79 -2.22 -2.74
N GLU A 63 -7.69 -1.61 -2.29
CA GLU A 63 -6.39 -2.27 -2.25
C GLU A 63 -6.39 -3.49 -1.31
N ILE A 64 -7.09 -3.42 -0.17
CA ILE A 64 -7.28 -4.57 0.72
C ILE A 64 -8.12 -5.65 0.04
N ALA A 65 -9.21 -5.27 -0.64
CA ALA A 65 -10.06 -6.20 -1.38
C ALA A 65 -9.27 -6.96 -2.46
N LYS A 66 -8.49 -6.20 -3.24
CA LYS A 66 -7.60 -6.73 -4.28
C LYS A 66 -6.56 -7.67 -3.69
N TYR A 67 -5.93 -7.29 -2.58
CA TYR A 67 -4.95 -8.12 -1.89
C TYR A 67 -5.54 -9.47 -1.45
N LEU A 68 -6.72 -9.46 -0.81
CA LEU A 68 -7.41 -10.69 -0.39
C LEU A 68 -7.78 -11.58 -1.57
N TYR A 69 -8.22 -10.98 -2.67
CA TYR A 69 -8.55 -11.70 -3.90
C TYR A 69 -7.30 -12.33 -4.54
N GLU A 70 -6.23 -11.56 -4.71
CA GLU A 70 -4.99 -12.04 -5.32
C GLU A 70 -4.35 -13.14 -4.48
N GLU A 71 -4.23 -12.97 -3.16
CA GLU A 71 -3.46 -13.88 -2.31
C GLU A 71 -4.19 -15.20 -2.01
N GLU A 72 -5.51 -15.22 -1.79
CA GLU A 72 -6.19 -16.47 -1.39
C GLU A 72 -6.89 -17.18 -2.56
N ILE A 73 -7.22 -16.45 -3.64
CA ILE A 73 -8.02 -16.99 -4.76
C ILE A 73 -7.15 -17.23 -5.99
N VAL A 74 -6.32 -16.26 -6.37
CA VAL A 74 -5.49 -16.36 -7.58
C VAL A 74 -4.17 -17.07 -7.28
N ARG A 75 -3.58 -16.83 -6.11
CA ARG A 75 -2.31 -17.46 -5.73
C ARG A 75 -2.54 -18.88 -5.23
N GLU A 76 -1.97 -19.84 -5.95
CA GLU A 76 -1.86 -21.21 -5.44
C GLU A 76 -0.88 -21.23 -4.26
N ARG A 77 -1.16 -22.08 -3.25
CA ARG A 77 -0.52 -22.11 -1.91
C ARG A 77 0.98 -22.51 -1.90
N GLU A 78 1.76 -22.18 -2.92
CA GLU A 78 3.21 -22.34 -2.90
C GLU A 78 3.89 -21.11 -2.28
N LEU A 79 3.59 -20.84 -1.00
CA LEU A 79 4.46 -20.00 -0.17
C LEU A 79 5.75 -20.77 0.11
N ARG A 80 6.68 -20.80 -0.85
CA ARG A 80 7.95 -21.55 -0.71
C ARG A 80 9.15 -20.67 -0.34
N ARG A 81 9.04 -19.34 -0.35
CA ARG A 81 10.15 -18.45 -0.01
C ARG A 81 9.74 -17.33 0.95
N ALA A 82 10.46 -17.20 2.06
CA ALA A 82 10.29 -16.14 3.04
C ALA A 82 10.39 -14.73 2.41
N ASP A 83 11.10 -14.61 1.30
CA ASP A 83 11.30 -13.36 0.55
C ASP A 83 9.99 -12.86 -0.07
N GLU A 84 9.16 -13.77 -0.58
CA GLU A 84 7.88 -13.43 -1.19
C GLU A 84 6.91 -12.91 -0.14
N ALA A 85 6.83 -13.57 1.03
CA ALA A 85 6.02 -13.11 2.15
C ALA A 85 6.46 -11.72 2.64
N ARG A 86 7.77 -11.47 2.74
CA ARG A 86 8.32 -10.15 3.10
C ARG A 86 8.01 -9.08 2.08
N ARG A 87 8.13 -9.39 0.78
CA ARG A 87 7.79 -8.45 -0.30
C ARG A 87 6.31 -8.10 -0.30
N THR A 88 5.44 -9.08 -0.09
CA THR A 88 3.99 -8.87 0.05
C THR A 88 3.65 -8.00 1.25
N LEU A 89 4.23 -8.30 2.42
CA LEU A 89 4.04 -7.50 3.64
C LEU A 89 4.53 -6.05 3.45
N THR A 90 5.69 -5.87 2.82
CA THR A 90 6.25 -4.53 2.54
C THR A 90 5.33 -3.73 1.62
N LYS A 91 4.79 -4.34 0.57
CA LYS A 91 3.82 -3.68 -0.32
C LYS A 91 2.56 -3.28 0.44
N PHE A 92 2.01 -4.19 1.24
CA PHE A 92 0.82 -3.93 2.04
C PHE A 92 1.01 -2.77 3.03
N LEU A 93 2.12 -2.78 3.78
CA LEU A 93 2.45 -1.68 4.70
C LEU A 93 2.68 -0.35 3.96
N THR A 94 3.31 -0.38 2.79
CA THR A 94 3.53 0.82 1.97
C THR A 94 2.20 1.45 1.55
N THR A 95 1.25 0.63 1.08
CA THR A 95 -0.12 1.06 0.75
C THR A 95 -0.81 1.74 1.94
N ILE A 96 -0.76 1.14 3.14
CA ILE A 96 -1.36 1.71 4.35
C ILE A 96 -0.72 3.07 4.70
N ILE A 97 0.61 3.17 4.61
CA ILE A 97 1.33 4.42 4.88
C ILE A 97 0.92 5.51 3.90
N ILE A 98 0.80 5.20 2.60
CA ILE A 98 0.37 6.17 1.58
C ILE A 98 -1.05 6.64 1.89
N ALA A 99 -1.99 5.73 2.17
CA ALA A 99 -3.37 6.07 2.50
C ALA A 99 -3.46 6.96 3.75
N ALA A 100 -2.78 6.59 4.85
CA ALA A 100 -2.74 7.39 6.07
C ALA A 100 -2.07 8.76 5.88
N SER A 101 -1.07 8.86 4.99
CA SER A 101 -0.42 10.13 4.62
C SER A 101 -1.40 11.07 3.92
N LEU A 102 -2.17 10.55 2.96
CA LEU A 102 -3.16 11.32 2.22
C LEU A 102 -4.31 11.76 3.14
N GLU A 103 -4.77 10.88 4.02
CA GLU A 103 -5.78 11.19 5.02
C GLU A 103 -5.31 12.32 5.96
N GLY A 104 -4.07 12.22 6.46
CA GLY A 104 -3.47 13.27 7.28
C GLY A 104 -3.39 14.62 6.55
N LEU A 105 -3.10 14.62 5.24
CA LEU A 105 -3.07 15.85 4.44
C LEU A 105 -4.46 16.47 4.28
N VAL A 106 -5.49 15.66 4.00
CA VAL A 106 -6.89 16.12 3.92
C VAL A 106 -7.32 16.77 5.24
N LEU A 107 -7.04 16.11 6.35
CA LEU A 107 -7.34 16.61 7.69
C LEU A 107 -6.59 17.91 8.04
N VAL A 108 -5.34 18.09 7.57
CA VAL A 108 -4.62 19.36 7.72
C VAL A 108 -5.33 20.49 6.97
N PHE A 109 -5.84 20.22 5.77
CA PHE A 109 -6.60 21.21 5.00
C PHE A 109 -7.93 21.56 5.69
N GLU A 110 -8.64 20.57 6.22
CA GLU A 110 -9.90 20.77 6.95
C GLU A 110 -9.69 21.54 8.26
N ALA A 111 -8.63 21.22 9.01
CA ALA A 111 -8.26 21.94 10.22
C ALA A 111 -7.91 23.42 9.94
N ARG A 112 -7.33 23.73 8.78
CA ARG A 112 -7.02 25.11 8.37
C ARG A 112 -8.29 25.94 8.18
N THR A 113 -9.39 25.33 7.76
CA THR A 113 -10.66 26.03 7.47
C THR A 113 -11.60 26.14 8.66
N SER A 114 -11.33 25.44 9.77
CA SER A 114 -12.17 25.40 10.97
C SER A 114 -11.59 26.24 12.12
N GLU A 115 -10.70 25.66 12.93
CA GLU A 115 -10.06 26.32 14.08
C GLU A 115 -8.59 25.88 14.24
N ILE A 116 -7.72 26.77 14.72
CA ILE A 116 -6.28 26.47 14.92
C ILE A 116 -6.07 25.28 15.87
N SER A 117 -6.96 25.07 16.85
CA SER A 117 -6.92 23.94 17.78
C SER A 117 -7.07 22.58 17.09
N ALA A 118 -7.79 22.53 15.96
CA ALA A 118 -8.06 21.30 15.21
C ALA A 118 -6.82 20.73 14.50
N ILE A 119 -5.73 21.52 14.37
CA ILE A 119 -4.51 21.09 13.66
C ILE A 119 -3.71 20.01 14.41
N VAL A 120 -3.95 19.83 15.72
CA VAL A 120 -3.19 18.90 16.56
C VAL A 120 -3.35 17.45 16.11
N TYR A 121 -4.58 17.01 15.85
CA TYR A 121 -4.85 15.63 15.41
C TYR A 121 -4.18 15.28 14.06
N PRO A 122 -4.35 16.09 12.98
CA PRO A 122 -3.66 15.86 11.72
C PRO A 122 -2.13 15.81 11.87
N VAL A 123 -1.54 16.71 12.67
CA VAL A 123 -0.08 16.74 12.90
C VAL A 123 0.38 15.47 13.63
N MET A 124 -0.36 15.02 14.64
CA MET A 124 -0.06 13.77 15.35
C MET A 124 -0.15 12.57 14.41
N LEU A 125 -1.17 12.51 13.54
CA LEU A 125 -1.33 11.45 12.54
C LEU A 125 -0.15 11.43 11.55
N LEU A 126 0.26 12.60 11.03
CA LEU A 126 1.45 12.70 10.17
C LEU A 126 2.75 12.34 10.91
N GLY A 127 2.83 12.61 12.21
CA GLY A 127 3.90 12.12 13.07
C GLY A 127 3.94 10.58 13.13
N VAL A 128 2.79 9.93 13.32
CA VAL A 128 2.67 8.47 13.29
C VAL A 128 3.05 7.92 11.92
N VAL A 129 2.60 8.53 10.83
CA VAL A 129 2.98 8.15 9.46
C VAL A 129 4.50 8.21 9.28
N THR A 130 5.14 9.26 9.78
CA THR A 130 6.60 9.39 9.71
C THR A 130 7.29 8.25 10.46
N LEU A 131 6.80 7.89 11.65
CA LEU A 131 7.28 6.73 12.41
C LEU A 131 7.05 5.41 11.66
N LEU A 132 5.93 5.24 10.97
CA LEU A 132 5.65 4.06 10.14
C LEU A 132 6.63 3.96 8.98
N VAL A 133 6.94 5.07 8.30
CA VAL A 133 7.95 5.11 7.22
C VAL A 133 9.33 4.70 7.74
N VAL A 134 9.74 5.26 8.88
CA VAL A 134 11.02 4.92 9.52
C VAL A 134 11.04 3.46 9.95
N GLY A 135 9.95 2.97 10.56
CA GLY A 135 9.79 1.57 10.96
C GLY A 135 9.84 0.61 9.78
N LEU A 136 9.20 0.96 8.65
CA LEU A 136 9.26 0.19 7.41
C LEU A 136 10.68 0.19 6.82
N GLY A 137 11.39 1.32 6.88
CA GLY A 137 12.79 1.41 6.49
C GLY A 137 13.70 0.52 7.35
N ALA A 138 13.51 0.53 8.67
CA ALA A 138 14.23 -0.32 9.61
C ALA A 138 13.94 -1.81 9.38
N PHE A 139 12.67 -2.16 9.17
CA PHE A 139 12.25 -3.53 8.83
C PHE A 139 12.94 -4.03 7.56
N GLN A 140 12.95 -3.23 6.49
CA GLN A 140 13.62 -3.56 5.24
C GLN A 140 15.14 -3.69 5.40
N TRP A 141 15.77 -2.80 6.18
CA TRP A 141 17.20 -2.87 6.45
C TRP A 141 17.59 -4.15 7.20
N LEU A 142 16.86 -4.50 8.26
CA LEU A 142 17.05 -5.75 9.01
C LEU A 142 16.82 -6.98 8.13
N ALA A 143 15.79 -6.95 7.29
CA ALA A 143 15.46 -8.05 6.39
C ALA A 143 16.59 -8.32 5.36
N ARG A 144 17.18 -7.27 4.78
CA ARG A 144 18.32 -7.40 3.85
C ARG A 144 19.57 -7.92 4.55
N LYS A 145 19.83 -7.45 5.76
CA LYS A 145 20.98 -7.91 6.56
C LYS A 145 20.89 -9.40 6.90
N ALA A 146 19.68 -9.93 7.12
CA ALA A 146 19.47 -11.35 7.35
C ALA A 146 19.75 -12.20 6.09
N GLU A 147 19.43 -11.68 4.90
CA GLU A 147 19.76 -12.33 3.62
C GLU A 147 21.25 -12.29 3.32
N SER A 148 21.94 -11.18 3.56
CA SER A 148 23.39 -11.06 3.30
C SER A 148 24.26 -11.94 4.21
N ILE A 149 23.72 -12.43 5.33
CA ILE A 149 24.40 -13.41 6.20
C ILE A 149 24.22 -14.84 5.66
N TYR A 150 23.24 -15.07 4.79
CA TYR A 150 22.97 -16.32 4.08
C TYR A 150 23.31 -16.17 2.58
N VAL A 151 24.52 -15.69 2.27
CA VAL A 151 25.09 -15.88 0.92
C VAL A 151 25.53 -17.33 0.88
N ASP A 152 24.79 -18.18 0.19
CA ASP A 152 25.21 -19.54 -0.12
C ASP A 152 26.51 -19.44 -0.94
N PRO A 153 27.66 -19.90 -0.42
CA PRO A 153 28.95 -19.79 -1.12
C PRO A 153 28.89 -20.37 -2.53
N ALA A 154 28.04 -21.37 -2.75
CA ALA A 154 27.88 -22.04 -4.04
C ALA A 154 27.25 -21.14 -5.12
N VAL A 155 26.45 -20.13 -4.75
CA VAL A 155 25.84 -19.19 -5.71
C VAL A 155 26.81 -18.05 -6.03
N SER A 156 27.58 -17.58 -5.04
CA SER A 156 28.65 -16.59 -5.27
C SER A 156 29.74 -17.15 -6.17
N GLU A 157 30.17 -18.40 -5.95
CA GLU A 157 31.18 -19.06 -6.79
C GLU A 157 30.65 -19.36 -8.20
N ALA A 158 29.35 -19.62 -8.36
CA ALA A 158 28.74 -19.84 -9.67
C ALA A 158 28.60 -18.55 -10.49
N ASP A 159 28.23 -17.44 -9.86
CA ASP A 159 28.15 -16.13 -10.50
C ASP A 159 29.54 -15.61 -10.86
N GLU A 160 30.54 -15.78 -9.99
CA GLU A 160 31.95 -15.43 -10.28
C GLU A 160 32.53 -16.28 -11.43
N ALA A 161 32.21 -17.58 -11.48
CA ALA A 161 32.64 -18.46 -12.57
C ALA A 161 31.90 -18.23 -13.90
N GLU A 162 30.69 -17.65 -13.87
CA GLU A 162 30.01 -17.19 -15.10
C GLU A 162 30.61 -15.88 -15.62
N ASP A 163 31.00 -14.96 -14.75
CA ASP A 163 31.60 -13.68 -15.16
C ASP A 163 32.99 -13.89 -15.77
N ASP A 164 33.82 -14.76 -15.17
CA ASP A 164 35.16 -15.09 -15.68
C ASP A 164 35.09 -15.72 -17.10
N LYS A 165 34.08 -16.57 -17.35
CA LYS A 165 33.84 -17.16 -18.68
C LYS A 165 33.39 -16.13 -19.71
N ARG A 166 32.59 -15.15 -19.31
CA ARG A 166 32.14 -14.07 -20.21
C ARG A 166 33.29 -13.14 -20.58
N GLU A 167 34.17 -12.83 -19.63
CA GLU A 167 35.38 -12.04 -19.90
C GLU A 167 36.35 -12.78 -20.82
N GLU A 168 36.48 -14.11 -20.68
CA GLU A 168 37.32 -14.94 -21.56
C GLU A 168 36.75 -15.03 -22.99
N GLU A 169 35.43 -15.20 -23.15
CA GLU A 169 34.76 -15.19 -24.47
C GLU A 169 34.87 -13.82 -25.18
N ASP A 170 34.69 -12.71 -24.46
CA ASP A 170 34.82 -11.35 -25.00
C ASP A 170 36.28 -10.97 -25.33
N GLY A 171 37.24 -11.53 -24.59
CA GLY A 171 38.68 -11.38 -24.84
C GLY A 171 39.14 -12.12 -26.10
N ILE A 172 38.60 -13.32 -26.36
CA ILE A 172 38.88 -14.11 -27.56
C ILE A 172 38.20 -13.50 -28.80
N ALA A 173 37.03 -12.88 -28.66
CA ALA A 173 36.32 -12.24 -29.76
C ALA A 173 36.97 -10.94 -30.29
N LYS A 174 37.92 -10.35 -29.54
CA LYS A 174 38.62 -9.10 -29.89
C LYS A 174 40.08 -9.29 -30.35
N ALA A 175 40.61 -10.51 -30.34
CA ALA A 175 41.96 -10.86 -30.79
C ALA A 175 41.95 -11.43 -32.22
#